data_AF-A0AAF5RTE5-F1
#
_entry.id   AF-A0AAF5RTE5-F1
#
_cell.length_a   1.000
_cell.length_b   1.000
_cell.length_c   1.000
_cell.angle_alpha   90.00
_cell.angle_beta   90.00
_cell.angle_gamma   90.00
#
_symmetry.space_group_name_H-M   'P 1'
#
loop_
_entity.id
_entity.type
_entity.pdbx_description
1 polymer ?
#
loop_
_entity_poly.entity_id
_entity_poly.type
_entity_poly.pdbx_seq_one_letter_code
_entity_poly.pdbx_strand_id
1 'polypeptide(L)'
;MLPAFLIQQLKITALTFNSIFALISIFSLFIAVFSWFSPPTAGISPNPVADHHQYSLAVFFVGATSISIFLLSVLGIVSLVLCSSFCMFLYIVMLLVQIFVQLSLSAFAVANQHKIHATIISQWRSRSEESFSSDCGSDAVCSNHLELFSQVERIIFISLLVFFSFQVLLLFISCCYCNYLSEKEQCETIEKDNADSN
;
A
#
# COMPACT_ATOMS: atom_id res chain seq x y z
N MET A 1 3.27 -15.55 30.47
CA MET A 1 1.94 -14.96 30.26
C MET A 1 2.05 -13.44 30.17
N LEU A 2 1.69 -12.85 29.04
CA LEU A 2 1.54 -11.40 28.94
C LEU A 2 0.36 -10.94 29.82
N PRO A 3 0.44 -9.77 30.47
CA PRO A 3 -0.66 -9.26 31.26
C PRO A 3 -1.88 -8.99 30.37
N ALA A 4 -3.08 -9.32 30.85
CA ALA A 4 -4.33 -9.19 30.09
C ALA A 4 -4.55 -7.76 29.53
N PHE A 5 -4.15 -6.75 30.30
CA PHE A 5 -4.15 -5.35 29.86
C PHE A 5 -3.34 -5.15 28.57
N LEU A 6 -2.14 -5.72 28.47
CA LEU A 6 -1.26 -5.55 27.32
C LEU A 6 -1.83 -6.25 26.08
N ILE A 7 -2.41 -7.45 26.24
CA ILE A 7 -3.12 -8.14 25.15
C ILE A 7 -4.29 -7.30 24.61
N GLN A 8 -5.05 -6.66 25.50
CA GLN A 8 -6.14 -5.78 25.09
C GLN A 8 -5.64 -4.54 24.35
N GLN A 9 -4.52 -3.96 24.79
CA GLN A 9 -3.88 -2.85 24.07
C GLN A 9 -3.37 -3.26 22.68
N LEU A 10 -2.78 -4.44 22.54
CA LEU A 10 -2.36 -4.98 21.23
C LEU A 10 -3.54 -5.10 20.28
N LYS A 11 -4.66 -5.68 20.76
CA LYS A 11 -5.89 -5.81 19.97
C LYS A 11 -6.43 -4.45 19.52
N ILE A 12 -6.55 -3.49 20.43
CA ILE A 12 -7.07 -2.14 20.13
C ILE A 12 -6.16 -1.44 19.12
N THR A 13 -4.84 -1.53 19.30
CA THR A 13 -3.86 -0.91 18.40
C THR A 13 -3.95 -1.52 17.00
N ALA A 14 -3.99 -2.85 16.89
CA ALA A 14 -4.13 -3.54 15.61
C ALA A 14 -5.46 -3.21 14.92
N LEU A 15 -6.55 -3.14 15.67
CA LEU A 15 -7.87 -2.76 15.15
C LEU A 15 -7.86 -1.32 14.62
N THR A 16 -7.23 -0.41 15.35
CA THR A 16 -7.09 1.00 14.97
C THR A 16 -6.31 1.13 13.66
N PHE A 17 -5.16 0.46 13.54
CA PHE A 17 -4.36 0.50 12.31
C PHE A 17 -5.10 -0.11 11.12
N ASN A 18 -5.74 -1.28 11.26
CA ASN A 18 -6.52 -1.85 10.17
C ASN A 18 -7.70 -0.94 9.78
N SER A 19 -8.33 -0.25 10.74
CA SER A 19 -9.42 0.70 10.44
C SER A 19 -8.92 1.91 9.67
N ILE A 20 -7.76 2.47 10.06
CA ILE A 20 -7.12 3.58 9.32
C ILE A 20 -6.77 3.16 7.90
N PHE A 21 -6.19 1.96 7.72
CA PHE A 21 -5.87 1.44 6.39
C PHE A 21 -7.10 1.15 5.54
N ALA A 22 -8.19 0.67 6.13
CA ALA A 22 -9.47 0.54 5.44
C ALA A 22 -9.99 1.91 4.95
N LEU A 23 -9.90 2.96 5.77
CA LEU A 23 -10.32 4.30 5.36
C LEU A 23 -9.44 4.88 4.24
N ILE A 24 -8.12 4.74 4.36
CA ILE A 24 -7.17 5.20 3.33
C ILE A 24 -7.42 4.46 2.01
N SER A 25 -7.64 3.14 2.05
CA SER A 25 -7.90 2.35 0.85
C SER A 25 -9.24 2.70 0.20
N ILE A 26 -10.29 2.94 0.97
CA ILE A 26 -11.58 3.43 0.45
C ILE A 26 -11.38 4.78 -0.24
N PHE A 27 -10.72 5.73 0.41
CA PHE A 27 -10.46 7.05 -0.15
C PHE A 27 -9.62 6.98 -1.43
N SER A 28 -8.57 6.16 -1.43
CA SER A 28 -7.72 5.92 -2.59
C SER A 28 -8.47 5.23 -3.74
N LEU A 29 -9.39 4.31 -3.43
CA LEU A 29 -10.25 3.69 -4.43
C LEU A 29 -11.20 4.70 -5.07
N PHE A 30 -11.79 5.61 -4.29
CA PHE A 30 -12.56 6.72 -4.82
C PHE A 30 -11.72 7.57 -5.77
N ILE A 31 -10.50 7.95 -5.39
CA ILE A 31 -9.59 8.70 -6.26
C ILE A 31 -9.34 7.95 -7.58
N ALA A 32 -9.08 6.64 -7.52
CA ALA A 32 -8.85 5.84 -8.72
C ALA A 32 -10.07 5.80 -9.64
N VAL A 33 -11.27 5.61 -9.08
CA VAL A 33 -12.54 5.60 -9.82
C VAL A 33 -12.80 6.96 -10.46
N PHE A 34 -12.68 8.06 -9.69
CA PHE A 34 -12.85 9.41 -10.23
C PHE A 34 -11.82 9.74 -11.30
N SER A 35 -10.56 9.33 -11.12
CA SER A 35 -9.49 9.50 -12.11
C SER A 35 -9.78 8.73 -13.40
N TRP A 36 -10.40 7.56 -13.30
CA TRP A 36 -10.76 6.76 -14.46
C TRP A 36 -11.89 7.39 -15.28
N PHE A 37 -12.94 7.87 -14.62
CA PHE A 37 -14.12 8.42 -15.31
C PHE A 37 -14.01 9.91 -15.65
N SER A 38 -13.25 10.66 -14.85
CA SER A 38 -13.03 12.11 -14.99
C SER A 38 -11.54 12.40 -14.94
N PRO A 39 -10.77 11.98 -15.97
CA PRO A 39 -9.33 12.22 -16.02
C PRO A 39 -9.06 13.74 -16.03
N PRO A 40 -7.99 14.19 -15.35
CA PRO A 40 -7.65 15.60 -15.32
C PRO A 40 -7.30 16.10 -16.72
N THR A 41 -7.62 17.37 -16.99
CA THR A 41 -7.21 18.04 -18.23
C THR A 41 -5.68 18.06 -18.32
N ALA A 42 -5.15 17.72 -19.50
CA ALA A 42 -3.71 17.70 -19.73
C ALA A 42 -3.17 19.13 -19.64
N GLY A 43 -2.35 19.40 -18.62
CA GLY A 43 -1.74 20.73 -18.45
C GLY A 43 -0.57 21.00 -19.40
N ILE A 44 0.03 19.94 -19.98
CA ILE A 44 1.31 20.03 -20.72
C ILE A 44 1.29 19.25 -22.05
N SER A 45 0.26 18.44 -22.32
CA SER A 45 0.14 17.68 -23.57
C SER A 45 -1.12 18.12 -24.32
N PRO A 46 -1.08 18.25 -25.65
CA PRO A 46 -2.28 18.57 -26.43
C PRO A 46 -3.29 17.42 -26.49
N ASN A 47 -2.85 16.18 -26.22
CA ASN A 47 -3.74 15.03 -26.12
C ASN A 47 -4.27 14.87 -24.69
N PRO A 48 -5.55 14.49 -24.51
CA PRO A 48 -6.13 14.28 -23.19
C PRO A 48 -5.36 13.21 -22.42
N VAL A 49 -5.26 13.37 -21.09
CA VAL A 49 -4.43 12.49 -20.24
C VAL A 49 -4.87 11.03 -20.29
N ALA A 50 -6.16 10.80 -20.58
CA ALA A 50 -6.77 9.49 -20.76
C ALA A 50 -6.12 8.63 -21.86
N ASP A 51 -5.59 9.26 -22.90
CA ASP A 51 -5.00 8.56 -24.05
C ASP A 51 -3.57 8.08 -23.75
N HIS A 52 -3.00 8.49 -22.61
CA HIS A 52 -1.68 8.05 -22.18
C HIS A 52 -1.77 6.71 -21.47
N HIS A 53 -1.22 5.66 -22.10
CA HIS A 53 -1.19 4.31 -21.52
C HIS A 53 -0.60 4.27 -20.11
N GLN A 54 0.41 5.11 -19.83
CA GLN A 54 1.02 5.23 -18.50
C GLN A 54 0.06 5.77 -17.44
N TYR A 55 -0.82 6.71 -17.81
CA TYR A 55 -1.84 7.23 -16.91
C TYR A 55 -2.87 6.15 -16.58
N SER A 56 -3.39 5.45 -17.60
CA SER A 56 -4.35 4.36 -17.41
C SER A 56 -3.77 3.23 -16.54
N LEU A 57 -2.51 2.84 -16.79
CA LEU A 57 -1.80 1.89 -15.95
C LEU A 57 -1.64 2.38 -14.51
N ALA A 58 -1.24 3.64 -14.31
CA ALA A 58 -1.09 4.21 -12.98
C ALA A 58 -2.41 4.19 -12.19
N VAL A 59 -3.51 4.63 -12.81
CA VAL A 59 -4.85 4.59 -12.19
C VAL A 59 -5.28 3.16 -11.87
N PHE A 60 -5.02 2.21 -12.78
CA PHE A 60 -5.28 0.79 -12.55
C PHE A 60 -4.49 0.24 -11.34
N PHE A 61 -3.20 0.53 -11.26
CA PHE A 61 -2.36 0.09 -10.13
C PHE A 61 -2.78 0.71 -8.81
N VAL A 62 -3.18 1.99 -8.79
CA VAL A 62 -3.75 2.63 -7.60
C VAL A 62 -5.04 1.92 -7.18
N GLY A 63 -5.94 1.62 -8.11
CA GLY A 63 -7.17 0.89 -7.84
C GLY A 63 -6.91 -0.52 -7.29
N ALA A 64 -6.06 -1.30 -7.94
CA ALA A 64 -5.70 -2.65 -7.51
C ALA A 64 -5.04 -2.67 -6.13
N THR A 65 -4.11 -1.74 -5.87
CA THR A 65 -3.45 -1.62 -4.57
C THR A 65 -4.44 -1.23 -3.47
N SER A 66 -5.38 -0.33 -3.77
CA SER A 66 -6.44 0.08 -2.85
C SER A 66 -7.34 -1.10 -2.46
N ILE A 67 -7.78 -1.89 -3.44
CA ILE A 67 -8.58 -3.10 -3.19
C ILE A 67 -7.79 -4.10 -2.33
N SER A 68 -6.52 -4.33 -2.64
CA SER A 68 -5.66 -5.23 -1.88
C SER A 68 -5.54 -4.81 -0.41
N ILE A 69 -5.23 -3.53 -0.15
CA ILE A 69 -5.15 -2.97 1.22
C ILE A 69 -6.50 -3.08 1.94
N PHE A 70 -7.61 -2.82 1.24
CA PHE A 70 -8.95 -2.91 1.81
C PHE A 70 -9.26 -4.35 2.26
N LEU A 71 -9.05 -5.33 1.38
CA LEU A 71 -9.29 -6.75 1.69
C LEU A 71 -8.42 -7.23 2.85
N LEU A 72 -7.14 -6.84 2.86
CA LEU A 72 -6.24 -7.18 3.97
C LEU A 72 -6.72 -6.55 5.29
N SER A 73 -7.16 -5.29 5.26
CA SER A 73 -7.65 -4.57 6.43
C SER A 73 -8.93 -5.19 6.99
N VAL A 74 -9.87 -5.57 6.11
CA VAL A 74 -11.10 -6.29 6.51
C VAL A 74 -10.75 -7.65 7.10
N LEU A 75 -9.85 -8.42 6.48
CA LEU A 75 -9.40 -9.70 7.01
C LEU A 75 -8.78 -9.54 8.41
N GLY A 76 -7.97 -8.50 8.62
CA GLY A 76 -7.37 -8.17 9.92
C GLY A 76 -8.39 -7.77 10.98
N ILE A 77 -9.43 -7.02 10.61
CA ILE A 77 -10.53 -6.68 11.53
C ILE A 77 -11.32 -7.94 11.90
N VAL A 78 -11.71 -8.73 10.91
CA VAL A 78 -12.47 -9.97 11.12
C VAL A 78 -11.70 -10.96 11.99
N SER A 79 -10.40 -11.15 11.75
CA SER A 79 -9.57 -12.04 12.56
C SER A 79 -9.48 -11.60 14.02
N LEU A 80 -9.34 -10.30 14.28
CA LEU A 80 -9.32 -9.74 15.64
C LEU A 80 -10.69 -9.81 16.32
N VAL A 81 -11.79 -9.66 15.59
CA VAL A 81 -13.16 -9.73 16.14
C VAL A 81 -13.53 -11.17 16.46
N LEU A 82 -13.25 -12.12 15.57
CA LEU A 82 -13.52 -13.54 15.77
C LEU A 82 -12.62 -14.16 16.86
N CYS A 83 -11.52 -13.51 17.23
CA CYS A 83 -10.53 -14.03 18.19
C CYS A 83 -10.04 -15.44 17.81
N SER A 84 -9.91 -15.73 16.52
CA SER A 84 -9.49 -17.04 16.01
C SER A 84 -8.02 -17.01 15.60
N SER A 85 -7.23 -17.94 16.13
CA SER A 85 -5.80 -18.09 15.78
C SER A 85 -5.60 -18.36 14.27
N PHE A 86 -6.47 -19.19 13.66
CA PHE A 86 -6.41 -19.52 12.23
C PHE A 86 -6.64 -18.29 11.34
N CYS A 87 -7.66 -17.48 11.62
CA CYS A 87 -7.91 -16.25 10.85
C CYS A 87 -6.76 -15.25 11.01
N MET A 88 -6.19 -15.14 12.21
CA MET A 88 -5.01 -14.30 12.45
C MET A 88 -3.79 -14.79 11.69
N PHE A 89 -3.58 -16.10 11.60
CA PHE A 89 -2.51 -16.69 10.80
C PHE A 89 -2.65 -16.36 9.30
N LEU A 90 -3.85 -16.54 8.73
CA LEU A 90 -4.11 -16.17 7.32
C LEU A 90 -3.84 -14.69 7.07
N TYR A 91 -4.27 -13.83 8.00
CA TYR A 91 -3.98 -12.40 7.94
C TYR A 91 -2.48 -12.11 7.94
N ILE A 92 -1.71 -12.75 8.83
CA ILE A 92 -0.24 -12.61 8.92
C ILE A 92 0.43 -13.03 7.61
N VAL A 93 0.01 -14.16 7.01
CA VAL A 93 0.57 -14.63 5.73
C VAL A 93 0.29 -13.62 4.61
N MET A 94 -0.92 -13.10 4.51
CA MET A 94 -1.26 -12.10 3.50
C MET A 94 -0.51 -10.78 3.70
N LEU A 95 -0.34 -10.35 4.97
CA LEU A 95 0.46 -9.18 5.30
C LEU A 95 1.93 -9.37 4.90
N LEU A 96 2.51 -10.56 5.12
CA LEU A 96 3.87 -10.89 4.68
C LEU A 96 4.02 -10.84 3.16
N VAL A 97 3.04 -11.39 2.42
CA VAL A 97 3.03 -11.31 0.94
C VAL A 97 3.02 -9.85 0.50
N GLN A 98 2.19 -9.00 1.09
CA GLN A 98 2.12 -7.59 0.74
C GLN A 98 3.43 -6.85 1.04
N ILE A 99 4.04 -7.10 2.21
CA ILE A 99 5.35 -6.55 2.59
C ILE A 99 6.43 -6.97 1.56
N PHE A 100 6.45 -8.24 1.17
CA PHE A 100 7.41 -8.77 0.20
C PHE A 100 7.26 -8.14 -1.19
N VAL A 101 6.03 -8.01 -1.67
CA VAL A 101 5.73 -7.35 -2.95
C VAL A 101 6.16 -5.89 -2.91
N GLN A 102 5.84 -5.16 -1.84
CA GLN A 102 6.24 -3.75 -1.67
C GLN A 102 7.76 -3.58 -1.68
N LEU A 103 8.49 -4.43 -0.95
CA LEU A 103 9.96 -4.40 -0.93
C LEU A 103 10.55 -4.69 -2.30
N SER A 104 10.04 -5.71 -3.00
CA SER A 104 10.53 -6.11 -4.31
C SER A 104 10.31 -5.00 -5.35
N LEU A 105 9.12 -4.39 -5.38
CA LEU A 105 8.81 -3.27 -6.27
C LEU A 105 9.63 -2.02 -5.94
N SER A 106 9.82 -1.72 -4.65
CA SER A 106 10.63 -0.57 -4.23
C SER A 106 12.10 -0.76 -4.59
N ALA A 107 12.66 -1.95 -4.35
CA ALA A 107 14.03 -2.28 -4.73
C ALA A 107 14.22 -2.24 -6.24
N PHE A 108 13.25 -2.73 -7.01
CA PHE A 108 13.27 -2.64 -8.47
C PHE A 108 13.23 -1.19 -8.96
N ALA A 109 12.37 -0.35 -8.37
CA ALA A 109 12.26 1.06 -8.71
C ALA A 109 13.57 1.82 -8.44
N VAL A 110 14.21 1.59 -7.29
CA VAL A 110 15.52 2.19 -6.96
C VAL A 110 16.61 1.68 -7.90
N ALA A 111 16.70 0.36 -8.12
CA ALA A 111 17.74 -0.23 -8.96
C ALA A 111 17.67 0.23 -10.42
N ASN A 112 16.46 0.52 -10.91
CA ASN A 112 16.23 0.97 -12.28
C ASN A 112 15.89 2.46 -12.38
N GLN A 113 16.10 3.24 -11.32
CA GLN A 113 15.73 4.66 -11.27
C GLN A 113 16.28 5.43 -12.47
N HIS A 114 17.58 5.32 -12.76
CA HIS A 114 18.18 6.01 -13.91
C HIS A 114 17.55 5.63 -15.26
N LYS A 115 17.17 4.35 -15.46
CA LYS A 115 16.52 3.90 -16.70
C LYS A 115 15.08 4.39 -16.80
N ILE A 116 14.35 4.39 -15.68
CA ILE A 116 12.98 4.90 -15.59
C ILE A 116 12.97 6.40 -15.90
N HIS A 117 13.83 7.17 -15.23
CA HIS A 117 13.99 8.61 -15.46
C HIS A 117 14.37 8.91 -16.91
N ALA A 118 15.36 8.21 -17.48
CA ALA A 118 15.77 8.39 -18.88
C ALA A 118 14.64 8.07 -19.87
N THR A 119 13.83 7.05 -19.58
CA THR A 119 12.69 6.66 -20.44
C THR A 119 11.56 7.69 -20.37
N ILE A 120 11.26 8.22 -19.18
CA ILE A 120 10.26 9.28 -19.00
C ILE A 120 10.70 10.54 -19.77
N ILE A 121 11.96 10.95 -19.60
CA ILE A 121 12.51 12.13 -20.29
C ILE A 121 12.49 11.94 -21.82
N SER A 122 12.85 10.76 -22.33
CA SER A 122 12.88 10.51 -23.78
C SER A 122 11.49 10.49 -24.41
N GLN A 123 10.50 9.91 -23.72
CA GLN A 123 9.09 9.94 -24.14
C GLN A 123 8.49 11.35 -24.07
N TRP A 124 8.93 12.15 -23.11
CA TRP A 124 8.48 13.52 -22.97
C TRP A 124 9.07 14.44 -24.06
N ARG A 125 10.38 14.33 -24.32
CA ARG A 125 11.06 15.12 -25.37
C ARG A 125 10.53 14.81 -26.76
N SER A 126 10.39 13.53 -27.12
CA SER A 126 9.87 13.11 -28.43
C SER A 126 8.46 13.65 -28.71
N ARG A 127 7.59 13.74 -27.71
CA ARG A 127 6.25 14.31 -27.87
C ARG A 127 6.21 15.83 -27.86
N SER A 128 7.12 16.49 -27.14
CA SER A 128 7.23 17.96 -27.17
C SER A 128 7.64 18.49 -28.56
N GLU A 129 8.44 17.72 -29.30
CA GLU A 129 8.84 18.08 -30.67
C GLU A 129 7.69 17.98 -31.68
N GLU A 130 6.70 17.11 -31.44
CA GLU A 130 5.57 16.89 -32.34
C GLU A 130 4.38 17.85 -32.12
N SER A 131 4.36 18.62 -31.00
CA SER A 131 3.07 19.06 -30.45
C SER A 131 2.87 20.52 -30.05
N PHE A 132 3.78 21.48 -30.31
CA PHE A 132 3.48 22.92 -30.58
C PHE A 132 4.74 23.82 -30.52
N SER A 133 4.63 24.95 -31.24
CA SER A 133 5.47 26.16 -31.29
C SER A 133 6.44 26.45 -30.13
N SER A 134 7.72 26.62 -30.49
CA SER A 134 8.76 27.55 -29.98
C SER A 134 8.95 27.90 -28.48
N ASP A 135 8.04 27.63 -27.56
CA ASP A 135 8.14 28.08 -26.15
C ASP A 135 8.63 26.98 -25.18
N CYS A 136 8.61 25.71 -25.57
CA CYS A 136 9.29 24.63 -24.83
C CYS A 136 10.79 24.52 -25.18
N GLY A 137 11.37 25.52 -25.86
CA GLY A 137 12.76 25.53 -26.31
C GLY A 137 13.79 26.00 -25.27
N SER A 138 13.37 26.36 -24.05
CA SER A 138 14.33 26.75 -23.00
C SER A 138 14.62 25.59 -22.05
N ASP A 139 15.91 25.26 -21.91
CA ASP A 139 16.42 24.27 -20.95
C ASP A 139 15.96 24.54 -19.51
N ALA A 140 15.54 25.78 -19.20
CA ALA A 140 15.05 26.23 -17.90
C ALA A 140 13.64 25.72 -17.52
N VAL A 141 12.73 25.51 -18.49
CA VAL A 141 11.40 24.94 -18.18
C VAL A 141 11.50 23.43 -17.98
N CYS A 142 12.35 22.77 -18.77
CA CYS A 142 12.64 21.34 -18.63
C CYS A 142 13.36 21.01 -17.30
N SER A 143 14.34 21.83 -16.90
CA SER A 143 15.05 21.63 -15.62
C SER A 143 14.11 21.77 -14.41
N ASN A 144 13.18 22.72 -14.44
CA ASN A 144 12.23 22.96 -13.35
C ASN A 144 11.22 21.80 -13.18
N HIS A 145 10.77 21.19 -14.27
CA HIS A 145 9.94 19.98 -14.22
C HIS A 145 10.70 18.75 -13.71
N LEU A 146 12.00 18.64 -14.01
CA LEU A 146 12.86 17.58 -13.47
C LEU A 146 13.06 17.71 -11.95
N GLU A 147 13.26 18.93 -11.45
CA GLU A 147 13.36 19.19 -10.01
C GLU A 147 12.05 18.85 -9.27
N LEU A 148 10.91 19.21 -9.85
CA LEU A 148 9.60 18.85 -9.31
C LEU A 148 9.42 17.31 -9.26
N PHE A 149 9.83 16.60 -10.31
CA PHE A 149 9.76 15.15 -10.38
C PHE A 149 10.63 14.48 -9.29
N SER A 150 11.86 14.96 -9.11
CA SER A 150 12.77 14.49 -8.04
C SER A 150 12.19 14.73 -6.65
N GLN A 151 11.53 15.88 -6.42
CA GLN A 151 10.87 16.17 -5.15
C GLN A 151 9.68 15.23 -4.88
N VAL A 152 8.84 14.98 -5.89
CA VAL A 152 7.70 14.06 -5.79
C VAL A 152 8.19 12.63 -5.55
N GLU A 153 9.21 12.18 -6.26
CA GLU A 153 9.84 10.88 -6.07
C GLU A 153 10.35 10.71 -4.62
N ARG A 154 11.04 11.71 -4.08
CA ARG A 154 11.51 11.68 -2.69
C ARG A 154 10.35 11.57 -1.70
N ILE A 155 9.27 12.32 -1.91
CA ILE A 155 8.06 12.25 -1.06
C ILE A 155 7.47 10.84 -1.13
N ILE A 156 7.34 10.26 -2.32
CA ILE A 156 6.84 8.89 -2.50
C ILE A 156 7.68 7.88 -1.73
N PHE A 157 9.01 7.94 -1.84
CA PHE A 157 9.89 7.02 -1.09
C PHE A 157 9.76 7.18 0.42
N ILE A 158 9.66 8.41 0.93
CA ILE A 158 9.44 8.67 2.36
C ILE A 158 8.09 8.08 2.79
N SER A 159 7.02 8.32 2.02
CA SER A 159 5.69 7.76 2.32
C SER A 159 5.68 6.24 2.30
N LEU A 160 6.37 5.60 1.36
CA LEU A 160 6.51 4.15 1.30
C LEU A 160 7.26 3.58 2.52
N LEU A 161 8.32 4.26 2.98
CA LEU A 161 9.06 3.87 4.18
C LEU A 161 8.20 3.96 5.44
N VAL A 162 7.43 5.04 5.58
CA VAL A 162 6.49 5.24 6.69
C VAL A 162 5.43 4.14 6.67
N PHE A 163 4.83 3.86 5.51
CA PHE A 163 3.83 2.81 5.36
C PHE A 163 4.39 1.42 5.68
N PHE A 164 5.59 1.11 5.18
CA PHE A 164 6.31 -0.12 5.50
C PHE A 164 6.55 -0.29 7.02
N SER A 165 6.94 0.80 7.69
CA SER A 165 7.17 0.78 9.15
C SER A 165 5.89 0.42 9.91
N PHE A 166 4.74 0.96 9.50
CA PHE A 166 3.45 0.58 10.08
C PHE A 166 3.09 -0.88 9.81
N GLN A 167 3.34 -1.41 8.61
CA GLN A 167 3.09 -2.82 8.29
C GLN A 167 3.94 -3.76 9.14
N VAL A 168 5.22 -3.46 9.35
CA VAL A 168 6.11 -4.25 10.21
C VAL A 168 5.65 -4.22 11.66
N LEU A 169 5.25 -3.05 12.16
CA LEU A 169 4.69 -2.92 13.51
C LEU A 169 3.39 -3.74 13.65
N LEU A 170 2.51 -3.67 12.65
CA LEU A 170 1.25 -4.41 12.64
C LEU A 170 1.49 -5.93 12.57
N LEU A 171 2.49 -6.36 11.80
CA LEU A 171 2.94 -7.75 11.74
C LEU A 171 3.40 -8.23 13.11
N PHE A 172 4.27 -7.46 13.78
CA PHE A 172 4.76 -7.79 15.12
C PHE A 172 3.61 -7.94 16.13
N ILE A 173 2.71 -6.95 16.19
CA ILE A 173 1.53 -6.98 17.07
C ILE A 173 0.66 -8.20 16.79
N SER A 174 0.45 -8.50 15.50
CA SER A 174 -0.40 -9.61 15.08
C SER A 174 0.20 -10.97 15.41
N CYS A 175 1.52 -11.13 15.26
CA CYS A 175 2.23 -12.34 15.69
C CYS A 175 2.12 -12.55 17.21
N CYS A 176 2.33 -11.49 18.01
CA CYS A 176 2.17 -11.57 19.46
C CYS A 176 0.73 -11.97 19.85
N TYR A 177 -0.27 -11.37 19.21
CA TYR A 177 -1.67 -11.68 19.49
C TYR A 177 -2.07 -13.09 19.02
N CYS A 178 -1.55 -13.54 17.88
CA CYS A 178 -1.79 -14.88 17.35
C CYS A 178 -1.20 -15.96 18.27
N ASN A 179 0.03 -15.77 18.78
CA ASN A 179 0.63 -16.70 19.73
C ASN A 179 -0.21 -16.80 21.01
N TYR A 180 -0.68 -15.66 21.52
CA TYR A 180 -1.58 -15.64 22.68
C TYR A 180 -2.88 -16.42 22.42
N LEU A 181 -3.53 -16.22 21.27
CA LEU A 181 -4.74 -16.95 20.91
C LEU A 181 -4.47 -18.45 20.76
N SER A 182 -3.36 -18.83 20.14
CA SER A 182 -2.98 -20.24 19.98
C SER A 182 -2.74 -20.92 21.33
N GLU A 183 -2.04 -20.28 22.26
CA GLU A 183 -1.84 -20.81 23.62
C GLU A 183 -3.18 -20.97 24.35
N LYS A 184 -4.06 -19.97 24.22
CA LYS A 184 -5.38 -19.99 24.84
C LYS A 184 -6.25 -21.14 24.31
N GLU A 185 -6.35 -21.29 22.98
CA GLU A 185 -7.11 -22.36 22.34
C GLU A 185 -6.56 -23.75 22.71
N GLN A 186 -5.24 -23.90 22.84
CA GLN A 186 -4.61 -25.13 23.29
C GLN A 186 -4.97 -25.47 24.74
N CYS A 187 -4.91 -24.49 25.66
CA CYS A 187 -5.31 -24.69 27.05
C CYS A 187 -6.78 -25.08 27.18
N GLU A 188 -7.68 -24.41 26.45
CA GLU A 188 -9.12 -24.73 26.45
C GLU A 188 -9.41 -26.14 25.92
N THR A 189 -8.62 -26.62 24.95
CA THR A 189 -8.77 -27.98 24.42
C THR A 189 -8.35 -29.03 25.46
N ILE A 190 -7.21 -28.81 26.13
CA ILE A 190 -6.73 -29.71 27.20
C ILE A 190 -7.72 -29.74 28.37
N GLU A 191 -8.32 -28.61 28.74
CA GLU A 191 -9.31 -28.54 29.82
C GLU A 191 -10.58 -29.34 29.47
N LYS A 192 -11.06 -29.24 28.23
CA LYS A 192 -12.21 -30.02 27.75
C LYS A 192 -11.93 -31.52 27.74
N ASP A 193 -10.77 -31.94 27.24
CA ASP A 193 -10.38 -33.36 27.23
C ASP A 193 -10.29 -33.95 28.65
N ASN A 194 -9.81 -33.17 29.63
CA ASN A 194 -9.75 -33.57 31.04
C ASN A 194 -11.13 -33.60 31.72
N ALA A 195 -12.08 -32.77 31.26
CA ALA A 195 -13.45 -32.75 31.77
C ALA A 195 -14.28 -33.93 31.22
N ASP A 196 -14.05 -34.32 29.97
CA ASP A 196 -14.75 -35.44 29.33
C ASP A 196 -14.20 -36.82 29.72
N SER A 197 -13.03 -36.87 30.35
CA SER A 197 -12.36 -38.10 30.81
C SER A 197 -12.62 -38.46 32.29
N ASN A 198 -13.37 -37.64 33.03
CA ASN A 198 -13.83 -37.90 34.41
C ASN A 198 -15.34 -38.18 34.45
#